data_AF-A0A7W0WTV2-F1
#
_entry.id   AF-A0A7W0WTV2-F1
#
_cell.length_a   1.000
_cell.length_b   1.000
_cell.length_c   1.000
_cell.angle_alpha   90.00
_cell.angle_beta   90.00
_cell.angle_gamma   90.00
#
_symmetry.space_group_name_H-M   'P 1'
#
loop_
_entity.id
_entity.type
_entity.pdbx_description
1 polymer ?
#
loop_
_entity_poly.entity_id
_entity_poly.type
_entity_poly.pdbx_seq_one_letter_code
_entity_poly.pdbx_strand_id
1 'polypeptide(L)'
;MLPMRGLLFVVILLVGCSLGGSRPDDEPGGDDTGGGGGGGGGGGGGGADGGTTQGITCIEATGVSGIAKVLECSPTGMEGKTGQPAALVVALHGYTQTADEYRLTTEWDKLAAKYRFYV
;
A
#
# COMPACT_ATOMS: atom_id res chain seq x y z
N MET A 1 21.22 -19.54 35.72
CA MET A 1 20.96 -18.38 34.83
C MET A 1 19.80 -18.76 33.93
N LEU A 2 18.74 -17.95 33.85
CA LEU A 2 17.57 -18.24 32.99
C LEU A 2 17.62 -17.40 31.70
N PRO A 3 17.09 -17.91 30.58
CA PRO A 3 17.06 -17.18 29.31
C PRO A 3 16.01 -16.06 29.32
N MET A 4 16.37 -14.88 28.80
CA MET A 4 15.37 -13.87 28.46
C MET A 4 14.60 -14.32 27.22
N ARG A 5 13.27 -14.29 27.33
CA ARG A 5 12.34 -14.71 26.27
C ARG A 5 12.26 -13.63 25.20
N GLY A 6 12.18 -14.04 23.93
CA GLY A 6 11.92 -13.12 22.82
C GLY A 6 10.62 -12.34 23.04
N LEU A 7 10.66 -11.02 22.85
CA LEU A 7 9.53 -10.15 23.10
C LEU A 7 8.47 -10.32 22.01
N LEU A 8 7.32 -10.88 22.37
CA LEU A 8 6.19 -11.06 21.47
C LEU A 8 5.56 -9.70 21.14
N PHE A 9 5.87 -9.15 19.96
CA PHE A 9 5.26 -7.92 19.45
C PHE A 9 3.80 -8.15 19.03
N VAL A 10 2.90 -8.11 20.00
CA VAL A 10 1.46 -8.07 19.76
C VAL A 10 1.07 -6.65 19.32
N VAL A 11 0.91 -6.44 18.01
CA VAL A 11 0.36 -5.19 17.48
C VAL A 11 -1.16 -5.19 17.70
N ILE A 12 -1.61 -4.49 18.74
CA ILE A 12 -3.04 -4.31 19.01
C ILE A 12 -3.60 -3.24 18.08
N LEU A 13 -4.37 -3.65 17.07
CA LEU A 13 -5.18 -2.75 16.25
C LEU A 13 -6.36 -2.23 17.09
N LEU A 14 -6.20 -1.03 17.67
CA LEU A 14 -7.29 -0.29 18.30
C LEU A 14 -8.26 0.25 17.23
N VAL A 15 -9.33 -0.49 16.99
CA VAL A 15 -10.46 -0.03 16.17
C VAL A 15 -11.21 1.08 16.92
N GLY A 16 -10.86 2.33 16.61
CA GLY A 16 -11.46 3.52 17.20
C GLY A 16 -12.88 3.79 16.69
N CYS A 17 -13.86 3.04 17.17
CA CYS A 17 -15.28 3.36 16.96
C CYS A 17 -15.65 4.67 17.67
N SER A 18 -15.67 5.79 16.93
CA SER A 18 -16.18 7.07 17.43
C SER A 18 -17.58 7.32 16.87
N LEU A 19 -18.60 7.02 17.66
CA LEU A 19 -20.00 7.35 17.34
C LEU A 19 -20.31 8.79 17.79
N GLY A 20 -21.05 9.51 16.94
CA GLY A 20 -21.64 10.81 17.26
C GLY A 20 -21.04 11.97 16.45
N GLY A 21 -21.84 12.87 15.88
CA GLY A 21 -23.31 12.85 15.81
C GLY A 21 -23.90 14.22 15.47
N SER A 22 -24.74 14.27 14.44
CA SER A 22 -25.49 15.45 14.01
C SER A 22 -26.92 15.04 13.64
N ARG A 23 -27.89 15.93 13.85
CA ARG A 23 -29.33 15.66 13.71
C ARG A 23 -29.88 16.02 12.30
N PRO A 24 -31.08 15.50 11.93
CA PRO A 24 -31.87 15.95 10.76
C PRO A 24 -32.54 17.33 11.08
N ASP A 25 -33.43 17.94 10.26
CA ASP A 25 -34.27 17.50 9.12
C ASP A 25 -34.41 18.67 8.08
N ASP A 26 -34.74 18.51 6.78
CA ASP A 26 -34.89 17.33 5.90
C ASP A 26 -34.04 17.49 4.59
N GLU A 27 -34.45 17.65 3.31
CA GLU A 27 -35.72 17.72 2.52
C GLU A 27 -35.41 17.20 1.06
N PRO A 28 -36.37 16.72 0.21
CA PRO A 28 -36.05 15.90 -0.97
C PRO A 28 -36.10 16.59 -2.35
N GLY A 29 -35.43 15.99 -3.35
CA GLY A 29 -35.66 16.21 -4.79
C GLY A 29 -34.49 15.74 -5.69
N GLY A 30 -34.77 15.16 -6.86
CA GLY A 30 -33.74 14.85 -7.86
C GLY A 30 -33.69 13.42 -8.40
N ASP A 31 -34.81 12.88 -8.86
CA ASP A 31 -34.87 11.80 -9.84
C ASP A 31 -34.23 12.24 -11.19
N ASP A 32 -33.21 11.52 -11.68
CA ASP A 32 -33.16 11.07 -13.09
C ASP A 32 -31.96 10.16 -13.50
N THR A 33 -32.25 9.25 -14.44
CA THR A 33 -31.39 8.56 -15.44
C THR A 33 -29.91 8.13 -15.16
N GLY A 34 -29.64 6.82 -15.29
CA GLY A 34 -29.15 6.28 -16.57
C GLY A 34 -27.68 5.76 -16.72
N GLY A 35 -27.53 4.49 -17.12
CA GLY A 35 -26.33 3.92 -17.79
C GLY A 35 -25.18 3.44 -16.90
N GLY A 36 -24.27 2.55 -17.34
CA GLY A 36 -24.29 1.72 -18.56
C GLY A 36 -22.91 1.16 -18.98
N GLY A 37 -22.75 -0.17 -19.03
CA GLY A 37 -21.51 -0.86 -19.47
C GLY A 37 -20.39 -0.90 -18.41
N GLY A 38 -19.29 -1.65 -18.60
CA GLY A 38 -19.00 -2.63 -19.65
C GLY A 38 -17.52 -3.10 -19.61
N GLY A 39 -17.25 -4.34 -20.07
CA GLY A 39 -15.89 -4.94 -20.13
C GLY A 39 -15.48 -5.66 -18.83
N GLY A 40 -14.72 -6.76 -18.84
CA GLY A 40 -14.25 -7.56 -19.98
C GLY A 40 -12.77 -7.33 -20.33
N GLY A 41 -11.89 -8.08 -19.70
CA GLY A 41 -10.44 -8.11 -19.97
C GLY A 41 -9.78 -9.20 -19.12
N GLY A 42 -8.79 -9.88 -19.67
CA GLY A 42 -8.10 -10.97 -18.97
C GLY A 42 -6.63 -11.04 -19.31
N GLY A 43 -5.83 -11.46 -18.33
CA GLY A 43 -4.39 -11.67 -18.44
C GLY A 43 -3.75 -11.80 -17.05
N GLY A 44 -2.68 -12.56 -16.85
CA GLY A 44 -2.06 -13.47 -17.83
C GLY A 44 -0.54 -13.50 -17.79
N GLY A 45 0.05 -13.97 -16.69
CA GLY A 45 1.44 -14.44 -16.66
C GLY A 45 2.43 -13.58 -15.89
N GLY A 46 3.62 -14.16 -15.65
CA GLY A 46 4.79 -13.48 -15.12
C GLY A 46 4.88 -13.41 -13.60
N GLY A 47 5.51 -14.40 -12.97
CA GLY A 47 6.19 -14.14 -11.70
C GLY A 47 7.40 -13.25 -11.99
N ALA A 48 7.43 -12.05 -11.41
CA ALA A 48 8.57 -11.14 -11.53
C ALA A 48 9.43 -11.22 -10.26
N ASP A 49 10.61 -11.82 -10.38
CA ASP A 49 11.65 -11.69 -9.37
C ASP A 49 11.97 -10.19 -9.15
N GLY A 50 12.24 -9.79 -7.91
CA GLY A 50 12.27 -8.39 -7.47
C GLY A 50 13.13 -7.46 -8.33
N GLY A 51 12.49 -6.76 -9.27
CA GLY A 51 13.19 -6.01 -10.32
C GLY A 51 13.88 -4.75 -9.81
N THR A 52 15.19 -4.83 -9.58
CA THR A 52 16.04 -3.69 -9.21
C THR A 52 16.08 -2.65 -10.31
N THR A 53 15.27 -1.59 -10.17
CA THR A 53 15.35 -0.40 -11.02
C THR A 53 16.48 0.50 -10.49
N GLN A 54 17.16 1.27 -11.36
CA GLN A 54 18.37 2.00 -10.97
C GLN A 54 18.14 2.91 -9.74
N GLY A 55 18.80 2.57 -8.62
CA GLY A 55 18.75 3.33 -7.38
C GLY A 55 17.59 3.01 -6.42
N ILE A 56 16.83 1.93 -6.63
CA ILE A 56 15.79 1.48 -5.69
C ILE A 56 15.63 -0.04 -5.63
N THR A 57 15.44 -0.55 -4.41
CA THR A 57 15.18 -1.96 -4.11
C THR A 57 13.74 -2.10 -3.61
N CYS A 58 12.93 -2.91 -4.29
CA CYS A 58 11.57 -3.23 -3.85
C CYS A 58 11.49 -4.71 -3.42
N ILE A 59 10.98 -4.96 -2.22
CA ILE A 59 10.82 -6.30 -1.64
C ILE A 59 9.35 -6.56 -1.27
N GLU A 60 8.95 -7.83 -1.20
CA GLU A 60 7.64 -8.20 -0.66
C GLU A 60 7.65 -8.13 0.87
N ALA A 61 6.70 -7.41 1.45
CA ALA A 61 6.70 -7.08 2.88
C ALA A 61 6.25 -8.28 3.74
N THR A 62 7.23 -9.03 4.27
CA THR A 62 7.00 -10.18 5.13
C THR A 62 6.33 -9.79 6.45
N GLY A 63 5.26 -10.50 6.85
CA GLY A 63 4.57 -10.29 8.12
C GLY A 63 3.26 -9.50 8.02
N VAL A 64 2.91 -8.99 6.83
CA VAL A 64 1.53 -8.57 6.53
C VAL A 64 0.64 -9.82 6.50
N SER A 65 -0.46 -9.81 7.26
CA SER A 65 -1.41 -10.92 7.31
C SER A 65 -2.69 -10.56 6.55
N GLY A 66 -2.99 -11.29 5.46
CA GLY A 66 -4.14 -11.03 4.61
C GLY A 66 -4.00 -11.68 3.22
N ILE A 67 -4.82 -11.23 2.28
CA ILE A 67 -4.80 -11.68 0.86
C ILE A 67 -4.04 -10.72 -0.07
N ALA A 68 -3.58 -9.59 0.44
CA ALA A 68 -2.94 -8.54 -0.36
C ALA A 68 -1.41 -8.66 -0.31
N LYS A 69 -0.78 -8.81 -1.48
CA LYS A 69 0.66 -8.62 -1.63
C LYS A 69 0.99 -7.14 -1.39
N VAL A 70 1.97 -6.88 -0.54
CA VAL A 70 2.50 -5.53 -0.27
C VAL A 70 3.97 -5.50 -0.69
N LEU A 71 4.37 -4.43 -1.39
CA LEU A 71 5.76 -4.13 -1.69
C LEU A 71 6.26 -3.01 -0.76
N GLU A 72 7.49 -3.10 -0.27
CA GLU A 72 8.22 -1.99 0.39
C GLU A 72 9.41 -1.63 -0.52
N CYS A 73 9.40 -0.42 -1.07
CA CYS A 73 10.42 0.12 -1.96
C CYS A 73 11.31 1.12 -1.22
N SER A 74 12.60 0.78 -1.08
CA SER A 74 13.62 1.58 -0.39
C SER A 74 14.68 2.07 -1.39
N PRO A 75 14.87 3.39 -1.54
CA PRO A 75 15.96 3.95 -2.35
C PRO A 75 17.34 3.52 -1.85
N THR A 76 18.32 3.48 -2.75
CA THR A 76 19.69 3.05 -2.39
C THR A 76 20.34 4.01 -1.40
N GLY A 77 20.99 3.43 -0.38
CA GLY A 77 21.49 4.15 0.79
C GLY A 77 20.37 4.56 1.76
N MET A 78 19.22 3.88 1.74
CA MET A 78 18.13 4.02 2.74
C MET A 78 17.73 2.67 3.37
N GLU A 79 18.28 1.57 2.87
CA GLU A 79 18.06 0.22 3.36
C GLU A 79 18.38 0.12 4.86
N GLY A 80 17.55 -0.60 5.62
CA GLY A 80 17.73 -0.77 7.05
C GLY A 80 17.34 0.43 7.93
N LYS A 81 16.72 1.47 7.36
CA LYS A 81 16.17 2.66 8.05
C LYS A 81 17.25 3.49 8.75
N THR A 82 17.87 4.37 7.96
CA THR A 82 19.00 5.22 8.38
C THR A 82 18.65 6.16 9.54
N GLY A 83 19.68 6.71 10.21
CA GLY A 83 19.52 7.76 11.23
C GLY A 83 19.00 9.11 10.72
N GLN A 84 18.76 9.28 9.42
CA GLN A 84 18.05 10.43 8.86
C GLN A 84 16.58 10.06 8.60
N PRO A 85 15.60 10.78 9.20
CA PRO A 85 14.20 10.62 8.86
C PRO A 85 13.92 10.93 7.39
N ALA A 86 13.05 10.13 6.76
CA ALA A 86 12.52 10.36 5.42
C ALA A 86 11.02 10.06 5.40
N ALA A 87 10.32 10.58 4.39
CA ALA A 87 8.89 10.33 4.24
C ALA A 87 8.58 8.88 3.89
N LEU A 88 7.41 8.40 4.33
CA LEU A 88 6.75 7.19 3.84
C LEU A 88 5.49 7.62 3.09
N VAL A 89 5.37 7.19 1.84
CA VAL A 89 4.14 7.24 1.05
C VAL A 89 3.49 5.86 1.15
N VAL A 90 2.16 5.76 1.13
CA VAL A 90 1.45 4.48 1.04
C VAL A 90 0.61 4.51 -0.24
N ALA A 91 1.05 3.79 -1.25
CA ALA A 91 0.47 3.80 -2.59
C ALA A 91 -0.55 2.67 -2.75
N LEU A 92 -1.84 2.99 -2.67
CA LEU A 92 -2.93 2.01 -2.75
C LEU A 92 -3.42 1.83 -4.19
N HIS A 93 -3.38 0.59 -4.69
CA HIS A 93 -3.83 0.25 -6.03
C HIS A 93 -5.36 0.11 -6.15
N GLY A 94 -5.88 0.20 -7.37
CA GLY A 94 -7.31 0.04 -7.66
C GLY A 94 -7.81 -1.40 -7.56
N TYR A 95 -9.12 -1.57 -7.77
CA TYR A 95 -9.74 -2.89 -7.93
C TYR A 95 -9.14 -3.65 -9.13
N THR A 96 -9.08 -4.99 -9.04
CA THR A 96 -8.39 -5.92 -9.97
C THR A 96 -6.89 -5.73 -10.19
N GLN A 97 -6.28 -4.60 -9.81
CA GLN A 97 -4.85 -4.38 -9.99
C GLN A 97 -3.99 -5.21 -9.03
N THR A 98 -2.72 -5.43 -9.40
CA THR A 98 -1.70 -5.98 -8.49
C THR A 98 -0.70 -4.91 -8.04
N ALA A 99 0.00 -5.15 -6.92
CA ALA A 99 1.03 -4.24 -6.42
C ALA A 99 2.20 -4.03 -7.41
N ASP A 100 2.62 -5.09 -8.13
CA ASP A 100 3.67 -5.00 -9.15
C ASP A 100 3.22 -4.20 -10.37
N GLU A 101 2.04 -4.47 -10.91
CA GLU A 101 1.43 -3.73 -12.02
C GLU A 101 1.26 -2.25 -11.67
N TYR A 102 0.70 -1.95 -10.49
CA TYR A 102 0.47 -0.60 -10.03
C TYR A 102 1.79 0.17 -9.87
N ARG A 103 2.82 -0.44 -9.25
CA ARG A 103 4.17 0.15 -9.15
C ARG A 103 4.73 0.47 -10.53
N LEU A 104 4.72 -0.50 -11.46
CA LEU A 104 5.32 -0.38 -12.79
C LEU A 104 4.60 0.63 -13.69
N THR A 105 3.28 0.82 -13.52
CA THR A 105 2.46 1.75 -14.33
C THR A 105 2.41 3.17 -13.77
N THR A 106 2.57 3.35 -12.45
CA THR A 106 2.55 4.68 -11.79
C THR A 106 3.94 5.27 -11.55
N GLU A 107 5.00 4.47 -11.67
CA GLU A 107 6.39 4.87 -11.45
C GLU A 107 6.69 5.43 -10.04
N TRP A 108 5.88 5.06 -9.03
CA TRP A 108 6.09 5.45 -7.63
C TRP A 108 7.49 5.11 -7.12
N ASP A 109 8.08 4.00 -7.58
CA ASP A 109 9.45 3.59 -7.26
C ASP A 109 10.51 4.52 -7.86
N LYS A 110 10.31 5.02 -9.08
CA LYS A 110 11.19 6.03 -9.71
C LYS A 110 11.08 7.39 -9.00
N LEU A 111 9.88 7.76 -8.54
CA LEU A 111 9.67 8.97 -7.73
C LEU A 111 10.34 8.85 -6.34
N ALA A 112 10.19 7.69 -5.69
CA ALA A 112 10.85 7.37 -4.42
C ALA A 112 12.38 7.43 -4.54
N ALA A 113 12.95 6.82 -5.59
CA ALA A 113 14.38 6.88 -5.90
C ALA A 113 14.88 8.34 -6.08
N LYS A 114 14.13 9.14 -6.84
CA LYS A 114 14.48 10.52 -7.19
C LYS A 114 14.40 11.50 -6.01
N TYR A 115 13.37 11.38 -5.17
CA TYR A 115 13.09 12.33 -4.08
C TYR A 115 13.40 11.77 -2.68
N ARG A 116 13.93 10.55 -2.59
CA ARG A 116 14.38 9.87 -1.35
C ARG A 116 13.30 9.75 -0.28
N PHE A 117 12.21 9.08 -0.65
CA PHE A 117 11.17 8.60 0.27
C PHE A 117 10.97 7.08 0.12
N TYR A 118 10.34 6.44 1.10
CA TYR A 118 9.90 5.04 1.02
C TYR A 118 8.46 4.98 0.47
N VAL A 119 8.12 3.94 -0.30
CA VAL A 119 6.76 3.72 -0.86
C VAL A 119 6.39 2.24 -0.91
#